data_AF-A0A0F8YG61-F1
#
_entry.id   AF-A0A0F8YG61-F1
#
_cell.length_a   1.000
_cell.length_b   1.000
_cell.length_c   1.000
_cell.angle_alpha   90.00
_cell.angle_beta   90.00
_cell.angle_gamma   90.00
#
_symmetry.space_group_name_H-M   'P 1'
#
loop_
_entity.id
_entity.type
_entity.pdbx_description
1 polymer ?
#
loop_
_entity_poly.entity_id
_entity_poly.type
_entity_poly.pdbx_seq_one_letter_code
_entity_poly.pdbx_strand_id
1 'polypeptide(L)'
;MPHIKPIDRQVFEPVLMAAQTTGQLNFQLTMVIITYLRRHGLCYDTCNDIVGALDNAKDEFRRLVQHPYEDKKIKESGSVYDGI
;
A
#
# COMPACT_ATOMS: atom_id res chain seq x y z
N MET A 1 2.35 -1.49 -8.83
CA MET A 1 1.28 -1.01 -9.73
C MET A 1 1.65 -1.15 -11.20
N PRO A 2 1.10 -2.14 -11.93
CA PRO A 2 1.39 -2.37 -13.35
C PRO A 2 0.85 -1.28 -14.29
N HIS A 3 -0.11 -0.46 -13.83
CA HIS A 3 -0.82 0.52 -14.66
C HIS A 3 -0.19 1.92 -14.72
N ILE A 4 0.82 2.21 -13.90
CA ILE A 4 1.58 3.47 -13.97
C ILE A 4 2.79 3.30 -14.87
N LYS A 5 2.91 4.16 -15.89
CA LYS A 5 4.02 4.11 -16.86
C LYS A 5 5.34 4.38 -16.14
N PRO A 6 6.47 3.79 -16.57
CA PRO A 6 7.77 4.01 -15.92
C PRO A 6 8.16 5.48 -15.78
N ILE A 7 7.83 6.31 -16.77
CA ILE A 7 8.09 7.76 -16.73
C ILE A 7 7.29 8.45 -15.62
N ASP A 8 6.02 8.07 -15.44
CA ASP A 8 5.15 8.62 -14.41
C ASP A 8 5.63 8.21 -13.02
N ARG A 9 6.24 7.02 -12.87
CA ARG A 9 6.82 6.58 -11.59
C ARG A 9 7.90 7.53 -11.11
N GLN A 10 8.82 7.95 -11.99
CA GLN A 10 9.88 8.89 -11.61
C GLN A 10 9.33 10.27 -11.21
N VAL A 11 8.22 10.68 -11.81
CA VAL A 11 7.60 11.98 -11.53
C VAL A 11 6.78 11.96 -10.23
N PHE A 12 6.10 10.85 -9.95
CA PHE A 12 5.17 10.71 -8.83
C PHE A 12 5.70 9.87 -7.67
N GLU A 13 6.97 9.44 -7.72
CA GLU A 13 7.61 8.78 -6.59
C GLU A 13 7.64 9.75 -5.39
N PRO A 14 6.99 9.40 -4.28
CA PRO A 14 6.85 10.33 -3.18
C PRO A 14 8.19 10.47 -2.46
N VAL A 15 8.65 11.70 -2.27
CA VAL A 15 9.83 12.00 -1.45
C VAL A 15 9.43 11.88 0.03
N LEU A 16 9.62 10.70 0.61
CA LEU A 16 9.29 10.41 2.00
C LEU A 16 10.55 10.02 2.76
N MET A 17 10.68 10.51 3.99
CA MET A 17 11.61 9.93 4.96
C MET A 17 11.11 8.55 5.39
N ALA A 18 12.01 7.62 5.67
CA ALA A 18 11.62 6.30 6.15
C ALA A 18 10.94 6.40 7.53
N ALA A 19 9.68 5.97 7.62
CA ALA A 19 8.99 5.82 8.88
C ALA A 19 9.64 4.70 9.72
N GLN A 20 9.80 4.94 11.02
CA GLN A 20 10.38 4.00 11.98
C GLN A 20 9.31 3.31 12.83
N THR A 21 8.11 3.88 12.90
CA THR A 21 6.98 3.34 13.66
C THR A 21 5.73 3.24 12.78
N THR A 22 4.82 2.37 13.18
CA THR A 22 3.51 2.22 12.53
C THR A 22 2.72 3.54 12.56
N GLY A 23 2.83 4.32 13.64
CA GLY A 23 2.23 5.65 13.75
C GLY A 23 2.78 6.66 12.75
N GLN A 24 4.11 6.69 12.55
CA GLN A 24 4.74 7.55 11.54
C GLN A 24 4.34 7.16 10.13
N LEU A 25 4.27 5.85 9.83
CA LEU A 25 3.82 5.36 8.53
C LEU A 25 2.36 5.75 8.27
N ASN A 26 1.48 5.55 9.26
CA ASN A 26 0.08 5.95 9.16
C ASN A 26 -0.08 7.46 8.93
N PHE A 27 0.72 8.28 9.62
CA PHE A 27 0.72 9.72 9.42
C PHE A 27 1.15 10.09 7.98
N GLN A 28 2.21 9.48 7.45
CA GLN A 28 2.65 9.74 6.08
C GLN A 28 1.59 9.37 5.04
N LEU A 29 0.95 8.20 5.17
CA LEU A 29 -0.16 7.80 4.31
C LEU A 29 -1.34 8.79 4.42
N THR A 30 -1.64 9.26 5.63
CA THR A 30 -2.68 10.26 5.88
C THR A 30 -2.38 11.57 5.14
N MET A 31 -1.12 12.02 5.14
CA MET A 31 -0.72 13.23 4.42
C MET A 31 -0.82 13.08 2.89
N VAL A 32 -0.51 11.89 2.35
CA VAL A 32 -0.70 11.58 0.92
C VAL A 32 -2.20 11.68 0.56
N ILE A 33 -3.06 11.06 1.37
CA ILE A 33 -4.52 11.10 1.20
C ILE A 33 -5.05 12.53 1.25
N ILE A 34 -4.66 13.31 2.26
CA ILE A 34 -5.09 14.70 2.41
C ILE A 34 -4.63 15.55 1.21
N THR A 35 -3.45 15.28 0.66
CA THR A 35 -2.94 15.98 -0.52
C THR A 35 -3.80 15.69 -1.76
N TYR A 36 -4.17 14.43 -1.99
CA TYR A 36 -5.10 14.06 -3.07
C TYR A 36 -6.47 14.72 -2.85
N LEU A 37 -7.04 14.59 -1.65
CA LEU A 37 -8.34 15.19 -1.31
C LEU A 37 -8.37 16.71 -1.54
N ARG A 38 -7.32 17.43 -1.12
CA ARG A 38 -7.22 18.89 -1.34
C ARG A 38 -7.13 19.26 -2.81
N ARG A 39 -6.50 18.42 -3.63
CA ARG A 39 -6.35 18.66 -5.08
C ARG A 39 -7.64 18.40 -5.84
N HIS A 40 -8.40 17.37 -5.46
CA HIS A 40 -9.57 16.90 -6.19
C HIS A 40 -10.91 17.36 -5.59
N GLY A 41 -10.89 17.87 -4.35
CA GLY A 41 -12.07 18.34 -3.63
C GLY A 41 -12.82 17.21 -2.92
N LEU A 42 -13.58 17.56 -1.88
CA LEU A 42 -14.39 16.61 -1.13
C LEU A 42 -15.68 16.28 -1.89
N CYS A 43 -15.71 15.10 -2.50
CA CYS A 43 -16.91 14.52 -3.09
C CYS A 43 -16.86 12.99 -2.98
N TYR A 44 -17.98 12.34 -3.31
CA TYR A 44 -18.12 10.89 -3.26
C TYR A 44 -17.05 10.18 -4.10
N ASP A 45 -16.81 10.68 -5.33
CA ASP A 45 -15.84 10.09 -6.25
C ASP A 45 -14.42 10.19 -5.69
N THR A 46 -14.00 11.36 -5.19
CA THR A 46 -12.68 11.52 -4.54
C THR A 46 -12.52 10.59 -3.35
N CYS A 47 -13.55 10.41 -2.52
CA CYS A 47 -13.51 9.48 -1.39
C CYS A 47 -13.34 8.03 -1.86
N ASN A 48 -14.08 7.62 -2.89
CA ASN A 48 -13.99 6.27 -3.45
C ASN A 48 -12.63 6.01 -4.10
N ASP A 49 -12.08 6.98 -4.83
CA ASP A 49 -10.74 6.90 -5.41
C ASP A 49 -9.68 6.64 -4.34
N ILE A 50 -9.73 7.41 -3.24
CA ILE A 50 -8.80 7.29 -2.12
C ILE A 50 -8.90 5.89 -1.48
N VAL A 51 -10.11 5.47 -1.13
CA VAL A 51 -10.33 4.16 -0.48
C VAL A 51 -9.90 3.02 -1.41
N GLY A 52 -10.30 3.07 -2.68
CA GLY A 52 -9.92 2.08 -3.67
C GLY A 52 -8.40 2.01 -3.91
N ALA A 53 -7.72 3.16 -3.93
CA ALA A 53 -6.26 3.20 -4.06
C ALA A 53 -5.55 2.56 -2.85
N LEU A 54 -6.03 2.82 -1.62
CA LEU A 54 -5.47 2.23 -0.41
C LEU A 54 -5.68 0.72 -0.34
N ASP A 55 -6.88 0.24 -0.69
CA ASP A 55 -7.17 -1.19 -0.71
C ASP A 55 -6.32 -1.91 -1.76
N ASN A 56 -6.22 -1.35 -2.98
CA ASN A 56 -5.37 -1.90 -4.02
C ASN A 56 -3.88 -1.92 -3.61
N ALA A 57 -3.39 -0.88 -2.93
CA ALA A 57 -2.00 -0.82 -2.46
C ALA A 57 -1.72 -1.89 -1.38
N LYS A 58 -2.64 -2.05 -0.43
CA LYS A 58 -2.58 -3.10 0.61
C LYS A 58 -2.57 -4.50 -0.01
N ASP A 59 -3.45 -4.77 -0.96
CA ASP A 59 -3.57 -6.09 -1.58
C ASP A 59 -2.38 -6.40 -2.50
N GLU A 60 -1.83 -5.40 -3.19
CA GLU A 60 -0.59 -5.56 -3.96
C GLU A 60 0.61 -5.87 -3.04
N PHE A 61 0.74 -5.19 -1.89
CA PHE A 61 1.75 -5.49 -0.87
C PHE A 61 1.58 -6.92 -0.32
N ARG A 62 0.35 -7.31 0.01
CA ARG A 62 0.07 -8.67 0.48
C ARG A 62 0.51 -9.71 -0.54
N ARG A 63 0.08 -9.55 -1.79
CA ARG A 63 0.35 -10.52 -2.87
C ARG A 63 1.84 -10.61 -3.23
N LEU A 64 2.53 -9.49 -3.32
CA LEU A 64 3.91 -9.45 -3.84
C LEU A 64 4.98 -9.55 -2.75
N VAL A 65 4.66 -9.21 -1.51
CA VAL A 65 5.64 -9.17 -0.41
C VAL A 65 5.24 -10.08 0.73
N GLN A 66 4.02 -9.94 1.27
CA GLN A 66 3.62 -10.69 2.45
C GLN A 66 3.46 -12.19 2.17
N HIS A 67 2.71 -12.58 1.14
CA HIS A 67 2.46 -14.00 0.84
C HIS A 67 3.76 -14.75 0.55
N PRO A 68 4.70 -14.25 -0.28
CA PRO A 68 5.99 -14.92 -0.46
C PRO A 68 6.81 -15.04 0.82
N TYR A 69 6.70 -14.06 1.72
CA TYR A 69 7.33 -14.12 3.03
C TYR A 69 6.70 -15.20 3.92
N GLU A 70 5.38 -15.30 3.95
CA GLU A 70 4.66 -16.36 4.69
C GLU A 70 4.97 -17.74 4.11
N ASP A 71 5.00 -17.91 2.79
CA ASP A 71 5.40 -19.17 2.14
C ASP A 71 6.81 -19.60 2.56
N LYS A 72 7.73 -18.64 2.67
CA LYS A 72 9.08 -18.89 3.19
C LYS A 72 9.03 -19.35 4.65
N LYS A 73 8.21 -18.71 5.49
CA LYS A 73 8.06 -19.09 6.90
C LYS A 73 7.42 -20.45 7.10
N ILE A 74 6.44 -20.80 6.29
CA ILE A 74 5.83 -22.13 6.27
C ILE A 74 6.88 -23.20 5.90
N LYS A 75 7.74 -22.94 4.91
CA LYS A 75 8.83 -23.88 4.58
C LYS A 75 9.87 -24.02 5.69
N GLU A 76 10.14 -22.94 6.43
CA GLU A 76 11.12 -22.93 7.54
C GLU A 76 10.59 -23.58 8.83
N SER A 77 9.30 -23.41 9.15
CA SER A 77 8.73 -23.75 10.47
C SER A 77 7.54 -24.70 10.42
N GLY A 78 7.09 -25.10 9.23
CA GLY A 78 5.84 -25.83 9.01
C GLY A 78 4.62 -24.92 9.02
N SER A 79 3.49 -25.41 8.49
CA SER A 79 2.20 -24.72 8.57
C SER A 79 1.33 -25.34 9.66
N VAL A 80 0.72 -24.50 10.50
CA VAL A 80 -0.24 -24.95 11.52
C VAL A 80 -1.58 -25.41 10.94
N TYR A 81 -1.80 -25.14 9.64
CA TYR A 81 -3.00 -25.55 8.90
C TYR A 81 -2.78 -26.83 8.10
N ASP A 82 -1.61 -27.46 8.18
CA ASP A 82 -1.35 -28.71 7.47
C ASP A 82 -2.24 -29.83 8.04
N GLY A 83 -3.22 -30.29 7.25
CA GLY A 83 -4.13 -31.39 7.61
C GLY A 83 -5.55 -31.00 8.03
N ILE A 84 -5.93 -29.72 7.90
CA ILE A 84 -7.33 -29.25 7.93
C ILE A 84 -7.81 -29.06 6.49
#